data_AF-A0A533R9X3-F1
#
_entry.id   AF-A0A533R9X3-F1
#
_cell.length_a   1.000
_cell.length_b   1.000
_cell.length_c   1.000
_cell.angle_alpha   90.00
_cell.angle_beta   90.00
_cell.angle_gamma   90.00
#
_symmetry.space_group_name_H-M   'P 1'
#
loop_
_entity.id
_entity.type
_entity.pdbx_description
1 polymer ?
#
loop_
_entity_poly.entity_id
_entity_poly.type
_entity_poly.pdbx_seq_one_letter_code
_entity_poly.pdbx_strand_id
1 'polypeptide(L)'
;MHKTIFMIILCLLTSCAVPAHKLDNGQAYMAQGELISLSDGSEIELEVENYGSGSNSTEKVLLGKNEKTGETYKGNYLITESRNDSVGQIYDNFGFSAGTVRSSSTATYTLKGLMRGDKGSVIPIVINLGSTVYWIADGPGYYDKLKFYGEATDNKDNKYYIRMNGNVIVRQIDRKN
;
A
#
# COMPACT_ATOMS: atom_id res chain seq x y z
N MET A 1 -20.04 57.95 5.29
CA MET A 1 -20.41 56.53 5.57
C MET A 1 -20.29 55.75 4.26
N HIS A 2 -19.81 54.50 4.29
CA HIS A 2 -19.74 53.53 3.17
C HIS A 2 -18.48 53.50 2.28
N LYS A 3 -17.25 53.55 2.82
CA LYS A 3 -16.07 53.06 2.05
C LYS A 3 -15.09 52.15 2.81
N THR A 4 -15.29 51.91 4.11
CA THR A 4 -14.28 51.20 4.94
C THR A 4 -14.64 49.75 5.28
N ILE A 5 -15.77 49.22 4.80
CA ILE A 5 -16.26 47.87 5.18
C ILE A 5 -15.88 46.79 4.14
N PHE A 6 -15.44 47.17 2.94
CA PHE A 6 -15.18 46.20 1.86
C PHE A 6 -13.79 45.55 1.90
N MET A 7 -12.87 46.01 2.76
CA MET A 7 -11.47 45.55 2.78
C MET A 7 -11.15 44.51 3.87
N ILE A 8 -12.11 44.15 4.72
CA ILE A 8 -11.89 43.19 5.82
C ILE A 8 -12.40 41.78 5.46
N ILE A 9 -13.26 41.65 4.44
CA ILE A 9 -13.83 40.35 4.05
C ILE A 9 -12.93 39.58 3.06
N LEU A 10 -11.92 40.22 2.45
CA LEU A 10 -11.04 39.56 1.46
C LEU A 10 -9.89 38.76 2.10
N CYS A 11 -9.61 38.92 3.40
CA CYS A 11 -8.56 38.17 4.10
C CYS A 11 -9.00 36.81 4.67
N LEU A 12 -10.24 36.37 4.44
CA LEU A 12 -10.75 35.08 4.94
C LEU A 12 -10.73 33.95 3.90
N LEU A 13 -10.20 34.19 2.69
CA LEU A 13 -10.11 33.19 1.62
C LEU A 13 -8.69 32.71 1.32
N THR A 14 -7.70 33.04 2.15
CA THR A 14 -6.46 32.25 2.15
C THR A 14 -6.75 30.96 2.90
N SER A 15 -7.47 30.05 2.24
CA SER A 15 -7.38 28.64 2.53
C SER A 15 -5.90 28.29 2.58
N CYS A 16 -5.37 28.08 3.78
CA CYS A 16 -4.13 27.35 3.94
C CYS A 16 -4.37 25.99 3.29
N ALA A 17 -4.01 25.84 2.02
CA ALA A 17 -3.70 24.55 1.47
C ALA A 17 -2.58 24.04 2.38
N VAL A 18 -2.93 23.17 3.33
CA VAL A 18 -1.95 22.49 4.17
C VAL A 18 -1.01 21.82 3.17
N PRO A 19 0.25 22.25 3.05
CA PRO A 19 1.15 21.58 2.14
C PRO A 19 1.22 20.13 2.62
N ALA A 20 0.98 19.19 1.71
CA ALA A 20 1.30 17.79 1.90
C ALA A 20 2.67 17.73 2.59
N HIS A 21 2.73 17.18 3.80
CA HIS A 21 3.94 17.16 4.60
C HIS A 21 4.99 16.35 3.83
N LYS A 22 5.86 17.04 3.09
CA LYS A 22 7.04 16.45 2.48
C LYS A 22 7.92 15.99 3.62
N LEU A 23 8.09 14.68 3.73
CA LEU A 23 9.04 14.08 4.66
C LEU A 23 10.47 14.46 4.26
N ASP A 24 11.36 14.50 5.25
CA ASP A 24 12.77 14.79 5.03
C ASP A 24 13.46 13.68 4.21
N ASN A 25 14.65 13.99 3.67
CA ASN A 25 15.42 13.06 2.85
C ASN A 25 15.72 11.75 3.61
N GLY A 26 15.16 10.64 3.11
CA GLY A 26 15.36 9.29 3.65
C GLY A 26 14.30 8.84 4.65
N GLN A 27 13.30 9.67 4.96
CA GLN A 27 12.14 9.23 5.72
C GLN A 27 11.04 8.69 4.82
N ALA A 28 10.23 7.76 5.33
CA ALA A 28 8.97 7.39 4.72
C ALA A 28 7.89 7.08 5.76
N TYR A 29 6.64 7.18 5.34
CA TYR A 29 5.51 6.65 6.09
C TYR A 29 5.52 5.13 5.99
N MET A 30 5.44 4.42 7.11
CA MET A 30 5.39 2.96 7.19
C MET A 30 4.07 2.52 7.81
N ALA A 31 3.32 1.68 7.10
CA ALA A 31 2.18 0.98 7.67
C ALA A 31 2.63 -0.17 8.55
N GLN A 32 2.13 -0.22 9.78
CA GLN A 32 2.47 -1.24 10.76
C GLN A 32 1.51 -2.44 10.68
N GLY A 33 2.07 -3.60 10.94
CA GLY A 33 1.40 -4.87 11.03
C GLY A 33 2.29 -5.89 11.72
N GLU A 34 1.95 -7.15 11.53
CA GLU A 34 2.64 -8.28 12.14
C GLU A 34 2.53 -9.53 11.27
N LEU A 35 3.54 -10.39 11.35
CA LEU A 35 3.45 -11.79 10.98
C LEU A 35 3.35 -12.62 12.26
N ILE A 36 2.30 -13.41 12.37
CA ILE A 36 2.07 -14.32 13.49
C ILE A 36 2.43 -15.73 13.02
N SER A 37 3.47 -16.31 13.60
CA SER A 37 3.87 -17.69 13.38
C SER A 37 2.74 -18.64 13.79
N LEU A 38 2.31 -19.50 12.87
CA LEU A 38 1.26 -20.48 13.14
C LEU A 38 1.77 -21.70 13.90
N SER A 39 3.08 -21.88 14.01
CA SER A 39 3.68 -23.02 14.73
C SER A 39 3.80 -22.77 16.23
N ASP A 40 4.15 -21.54 16.62
CA ASP A 40 4.47 -21.20 18.01
C ASP A 40 3.85 -19.88 18.51
N GLY A 41 3.04 -19.21 17.68
CA GLY A 41 2.39 -17.94 18.02
C GLY A 41 3.33 -16.75 18.15
N SER A 42 4.62 -16.90 17.80
CA SER A 42 5.55 -15.77 17.85
C SER A 42 5.21 -14.71 16.82
N GLU A 43 5.38 -13.44 17.22
CA GLU A 43 5.07 -12.29 16.39
C GLU A 43 6.37 -11.68 15.82
N ILE A 44 6.33 -11.34 14.54
CA ILE A 44 7.33 -10.54 13.85
C ILE A 44 6.66 -9.20 13.53
N GLU A 45 7.17 -8.10 14.08
CA GLU A 45 6.70 -6.77 13.69
C GLU A 45 6.93 -6.60 12.19
N LEU A 46 5.94 -6.08 11.46
CA LEU A 46 6.00 -5.82 10.03
C LEU A 46 5.75 -4.33 9.79
N GLU A 47 6.65 -3.70 9.04
CA GLU A 47 6.51 -2.34 8.57
C GLU A 47 6.57 -2.32 7.04
N VAL A 48 5.58 -1.70 6.40
CA VAL A 48 5.44 -1.64 4.93
C VAL A 48 5.49 -0.18 4.50
N GLU A 49 6.50 0.23 3.73
CA GLU A 49 6.61 1.61 3.22
C GLU A 49 5.36 1.98 2.42
N ASN A 50 4.74 3.11 2.72
CA ASN A 50 3.52 3.55 2.05
C ASN A 50 3.76 3.78 0.54
N TYR A 51 2.80 3.34 -0.26
CA TYR A 51 2.74 3.64 -1.69
C TYR A 51 2.23 5.08 -1.85
N GLY A 52 3.15 6.06 -1.84
CA GLY A 52 2.81 7.46 -2.13
C GLY A 52 2.07 7.60 -3.48
N SER A 53 1.33 8.69 -3.68
CA SER A 53 0.59 8.93 -4.92
C SER A 53 1.54 9.21 -6.09
N GLY A 54 2.03 8.16 -6.75
CA GLY A 54 2.88 8.29 -7.92
C GLY A 54 3.58 7.00 -8.33
N SER A 55 3.23 6.51 -9.52
CA SER A 55 3.87 5.43 -10.29
C SER A 55 3.77 4.01 -9.69
N ASN A 56 3.00 3.16 -10.36
CA ASN A 56 2.78 1.72 -10.12
C ASN A 56 4.02 0.82 -10.34
N SER A 57 5.25 1.35 -10.21
CA SER A 57 6.46 0.63 -10.62
C SER A 57 7.67 0.77 -9.72
N THR A 58 7.59 1.52 -8.62
CA THR A 58 8.76 1.66 -7.73
C THR A 58 8.71 0.60 -6.64
N GLU A 59 9.75 -0.21 -6.54
CA GLU A 59 9.95 -1.11 -5.39
C GLU A 59 9.97 -0.30 -4.08
N LYS A 60 9.25 -0.81 -3.08
CA LYS A 60 9.08 -0.20 -1.77
C LYS A 60 9.64 -1.10 -0.69
N VAL A 61 10.04 -0.52 0.44
CA VAL A 61 10.71 -1.28 1.49
C VAL A 61 9.70 -2.02 2.39
N LEU A 62 10.04 -3.27 2.72
CA LEU A 62 9.48 -4.05 3.82
C LEU A 62 10.54 -4.18 4.90
N LEU A 63 10.15 -3.95 6.15
CA LEU A 63 11.00 -4.22 7.32
C LEU A 63 10.26 -5.16 8.25
N GLY A 64 11.00 -5.95 9.00
CA GLY A 64 10.43 -6.66 10.13
C GLY A 64 11.43 -7.03 11.19
N LYS A 65 10.93 -7.37 12.38
CA LYS A 65 11.76 -7.76 13.52
C LYS A 65 11.06 -8.83 14.34
N ASN A 66 11.73 -9.96 14.52
CA ASN A 66 11.29 -11.00 15.43
C ASN A 66 11.92 -10.74 16.81
N GLU A 67 11.14 -10.28 17.78
CA GLU A 67 11.67 -9.99 19.12
C GLU A 67 12.13 -11.25 19.88
N LYS A 68 11.53 -12.41 19.59
CA LYS A 68 11.87 -13.68 20.24
C LYS A 68 13.23 -14.20 19.77
N THR A 69 13.50 -14.15 18.47
CA THR A 69 14.76 -14.65 17.89
C THR A 69 15.81 -13.56 17.74
N GLY A 70 15.42 -12.28 17.77
CA GLY A 70 16.24 -11.13 17.42
C GLY A 70 16.64 -11.11 15.94
N GLU A 71 15.98 -11.87 15.06
CA GLU A 71 16.20 -11.80 13.61
C GLU A 71 15.55 -10.51 13.06
N THR A 72 16.32 -9.75 12.27
CA THR A 72 15.82 -8.56 11.57
C THR A 72 15.65 -8.87 10.10
N TYR A 73 14.59 -8.35 9.51
CA TYR A 73 14.20 -8.60 8.13
C TYR A 73 14.20 -7.30 7.34
N LYS A 74 14.75 -7.36 6.12
CA LYS A 74 14.65 -6.29 5.13
C LYS A 74 14.27 -6.88 3.78
N GLY A 75 13.40 -6.19 3.07
CA GLY A 75 12.86 -6.66 1.81
C GLY A 75 12.36 -5.54 0.94
N ASN A 76 11.98 -5.91 -0.27
CA ASN A 76 11.28 -5.04 -1.20
C ASN A 76 9.93 -5.65 -1.56
N TYR A 77 9.00 -4.79 -1.95
CA TYR A 77 7.70 -5.18 -2.45
C TYR A 77 7.23 -4.28 -3.59
N LEU A 78 6.27 -4.81 -4.35
CA LEU A 78 5.54 -4.10 -5.39
C LEU A 78 4.05 -4.37 -5.24
N ILE A 79 3.22 -3.45 -5.73
CA ILE A 79 1.78 -3.65 -5.83
C ILE A 79 1.45 -3.94 -7.29
N THR A 80 0.85 -5.11 -7.55
CA THR A 80 0.32 -5.43 -8.88
C THR A 80 -1.16 -5.13 -8.94
N GLU A 81 -1.60 -4.45 -9.99
CA GLU A 81 -2.99 -4.36 -10.39
C GLU A 81 -3.34 -5.52 -11.33
N SER A 82 -4.52 -6.12 -11.14
CA SER A 82 -5.10 -7.10 -12.05
C SER A 82 -6.52 -6.68 -12.44
N ARG A 83 -6.77 -6.61 -13.76
CA ARG A 83 -8.06 -6.34 -14.39
C ARG A 83 -8.21 -7.24 -15.61
N ASN A 84 -9.43 -7.73 -15.84
CA ASN A 84 -9.79 -8.49 -17.03
C ASN A 84 -10.68 -7.65 -17.94
N ASP A 85 -10.29 -7.50 -19.20
CA ASP A 85 -11.06 -6.78 -20.23
C ASP A 85 -11.46 -7.75 -21.35
N SER A 86 -12.68 -7.60 -21.87
CA SER A 86 -13.20 -8.38 -22.99
C SER A 86 -13.92 -7.50 -24.01
N VAL A 87 -13.78 -7.85 -25.29
CA VAL A 87 -14.44 -7.17 -26.41
C VAL A 87 -15.17 -8.21 -27.26
N GLY A 88 -16.51 -8.11 -27.29
CA GLY A 88 -17.37 -8.91 -28.16
C GLY A 88 -17.78 -8.14 -29.41
N GLN A 89 -17.93 -8.84 -30.53
CA GLN A 89 -18.49 -8.29 -31.78
C GLN A 89 -20.00 -8.58 -31.83
N ILE A 90 -20.79 -7.58 -32.19
CA ILE A 90 -22.22 -7.73 -32.47
C ILE A 90 -22.35 -7.86 -33.98
N TYR A 91 -23.14 -8.81 -34.45
CA TYR A 91 -23.47 -8.99 -35.86
C TYR A 91 -24.96 -8.77 -36.08
N ASP A 92 -25.33 -8.25 -37.25
CA ASP A 92 -26.72 -8.20 -37.68
C ASP A 92 -27.21 -9.57 -38.19
N ASN A 93 -28.48 -9.64 -38.56
CA ASN A 93 -29.10 -10.88 -39.05
C ASN A 93 -28.53 -11.37 -40.40
N PHE A 94 -27.71 -10.56 -41.08
CA PHE A 94 -27.05 -10.89 -42.34
C PHE A 94 -25.56 -11.23 -42.14
N GLY A 95 -25.06 -11.21 -40.89
CA GLY A 95 -23.68 -11.52 -40.55
C GLY A 95 -22.71 -10.35 -40.72
N PHE A 96 -23.20 -9.14 -40.99
CA PHE A 96 -22.34 -7.94 -40.99
C PHE A 96 -22.12 -7.46 -39.56
N SER A 97 -20.92 -6.95 -39.28
CA SER A 97 -20.62 -6.36 -37.97
C SER A 97 -21.50 -5.13 -37.73
N ALA A 98 -22.30 -5.18 -36.67
CA ALA A 98 -23.21 -4.13 -36.23
C ALA A 98 -22.63 -3.28 -35.08
N GLY A 99 -21.53 -3.71 -34.46
CA GLY A 99 -20.86 -2.97 -33.39
C GLY A 99 -20.01 -3.84 -32.48
N THR A 100 -19.56 -3.25 -31.37
CA THR A 100 -18.79 -3.97 -30.33
C THR A 100 -19.37 -3.74 -28.95
N VAL A 101 -19.30 -4.76 -28.10
CA VAL A 101 -19.56 -4.66 -26.65
C VAL A 101 -18.22 -4.76 -25.94
N ARG A 102 -17.96 -3.85 -25.00
CA ARG A 102 -16.77 -3.90 -24.13
C ARG A 102 -17.22 -4.18 -22.71
N SER A 103 -16.51 -5.05 -22.01
CA SER A 103 -16.72 -5.36 -20.60
C SER A 103 -15.39 -5.39 -19.87
N SER A 104 -15.34 -4.79 -18.69
CA SER A 104 -14.15 -4.69 -17.85
C SER A 104 -14.48 -5.12 -16.43
N SER A 105 -13.63 -5.93 -15.82
CA SER A 105 -13.76 -6.27 -14.40
C SER A 105 -13.31 -5.11 -13.51
N THR A 106 -13.78 -5.11 -12.27
CA THR A 106 -13.17 -4.27 -11.22
C THR A 106 -11.70 -4.63 -11.09
N ALA A 107 -10.85 -3.61 -10.95
CA ALA A 107 -9.43 -3.82 -10.68
C ALA A 107 -9.25 -4.44 -9.29
N THR A 108 -8.28 -5.33 -9.14
CA THR A 108 -7.87 -5.90 -7.86
C THR A 108 -6.39 -5.68 -7.66
N TYR A 109 -5.97 -5.46 -6.41
CA TYR A 109 -4.60 -5.11 -6.09
C TYR A 109 -3.99 -6.16 -5.16
N THR A 110 -2.72 -6.49 -5.40
CA THR A 110 -1.97 -7.43 -4.57
C THR A 110 -0.60 -6.87 -4.27
N LEU A 111 -0.26 -6.79 -2.99
CA LEU A 111 1.10 -6.54 -2.55
C LEU A 111 1.88 -7.85 -2.64
N LYS A 112 3.00 -7.84 -3.36
CA LYS A 112 3.92 -8.96 -3.48
C LYS A 112 5.32 -8.50 -3.12
N GLY A 113 5.96 -9.19 -2.21
CA GLY A 113 7.31 -8.85 -1.77
C GLY A 113 8.07 -10.04 -1.24
N LEU A 114 9.33 -9.79 -0.90
CA LEU A 114 10.22 -10.78 -0.31
C LEU A 114 11.00 -10.12 0.81
N MET A 115 10.96 -10.70 2.00
CA MET A 115 11.79 -10.28 3.13
C MET A 115 12.91 -11.27 3.36
N ARG A 116 14.13 -10.78 3.57
CA ARG A 116 15.29 -11.58 3.95
C ARG A 116 15.74 -11.22 5.35
N GLY A 117 15.83 -12.23 6.20
CA GLY A 117 16.34 -12.13 7.55
C GLY A 117 17.86 -12.14 7.59
N ASP A 118 18.45 -11.40 8.52
CA ASP A 118 19.89 -11.38 8.79
C ASP A 118 20.44 -12.72 9.31
N LYS A 119 19.57 -13.64 9.74
CA LYS A 119 19.90 -15.03 10.15
C LYS A 119 19.51 -16.07 9.10
N GLY A 120 19.21 -15.64 7.88
CA GLY A 120 19.04 -16.50 6.70
C GLY A 120 17.62 -17.02 6.44
N SER A 121 16.63 -16.58 7.23
CA SER A 121 15.22 -16.86 6.91
C SER A 121 14.77 -15.99 5.72
N VAL A 122 13.92 -16.51 4.85
CA VAL A 122 13.40 -15.80 3.67
C VAL A 122 11.89 -15.97 3.64
N ILE A 123 11.15 -14.87 3.66
CA ILE A 123 9.70 -14.86 3.78
C ILE A 123 9.09 -14.12 2.58
N PRO A 124 8.52 -14.84 1.59
CA PRO A 124 7.68 -14.23 0.56
C PRO A 124 6.38 -13.71 1.17
N ILE A 125 6.01 -12.48 0.83
CA ILE A 125 4.84 -11.78 1.34
C ILE A 125 3.84 -11.57 0.22
N VAL A 126 2.62 -12.06 0.40
CA VAL A 126 1.50 -11.83 -0.52
C VAL A 126 0.29 -11.37 0.28
N ILE A 127 -0.17 -10.15 0.02
CA ILE A 127 -1.34 -9.56 0.69
C ILE A 127 -2.33 -9.13 -0.38
N ASN A 128 -3.55 -9.66 -0.32
CA ASN A 128 -4.63 -9.25 -1.21
C ASN A 128 -5.27 -7.97 -0.65
N LEU A 129 -5.17 -6.88 -1.41
CA LEU A 129 -5.69 -5.56 -1.03
C LEU A 129 -7.13 -5.35 -1.52
N GLY A 130 -7.67 -6.28 -2.32
CA GLY A 130 -9.02 -6.20 -2.87
C GLY A 130 -9.17 -5.15 -3.97
N SER A 131 -10.41 -4.69 -4.18
CA SER A 131 -10.79 -3.75 -5.25
C SER A 131 -10.66 -2.28 -4.89
N THR A 132 -10.32 -1.99 -3.64
CA THR A 132 -10.35 -0.64 -3.10
C THR A 132 -9.05 -0.36 -2.40
N VAL A 133 -8.16 0.27 -3.15
CA VAL A 133 -6.90 0.76 -2.64
C VAL A 133 -7.08 2.24 -2.26
N TYR A 134 -7.55 2.49 -1.03
CA TYR A 134 -7.51 3.83 -0.46
C TYR A 134 -6.11 4.10 0.10
N TRP A 135 -5.12 4.39 -0.76
CA TRP A 135 -3.88 5.02 -0.29
C TRP A 135 -4.05 6.54 -0.33
N ILE A 136 -4.59 7.07 0.76
CA ILE A 136 -3.99 8.17 1.53
C ILE A 136 -3.05 9.06 0.73
N ALA A 137 -3.62 10.15 0.20
CA ALA A 137 -2.86 11.32 -0.17
C ALA A 137 -1.91 11.70 0.97
N ASP A 138 -0.67 12.08 0.63
CA ASP A 138 0.42 12.52 1.51
C ASP A 138 -0.07 13.25 2.79
N GLY A 139 -0.38 12.51 3.85
CA GLY A 139 -0.78 13.11 5.12
C GLY A 139 -1.45 12.18 6.14
N PRO A 140 -1.34 12.49 7.44
CA PRO A 140 -1.80 11.70 8.61
C PRO A 140 -3.31 11.36 8.67
N GLY A 141 -4.13 11.88 7.75
CA GLY A 141 -5.60 11.89 7.90
C GLY A 141 -6.38 10.73 7.29
N TYR A 142 -5.77 9.80 6.56
CA TYR A 142 -6.51 8.72 5.86
C TYR A 142 -6.13 7.30 6.33
N TYR A 143 -5.32 7.16 7.39
CA TYR A 143 -4.65 5.91 7.79
C TYR A 143 -5.55 4.88 8.50
N ASP A 144 -6.69 5.31 9.06
CA ASP A 144 -7.58 4.45 9.88
C ASP A 144 -8.29 3.29 9.14
N LYS A 145 -8.09 3.11 7.83
CA LYS A 145 -8.84 2.11 7.02
C LYS A 145 -8.01 0.96 6.46
N LEU A 146 -6.71 0.88 6.77
CA LEU A 146 -5.83 -0.12 6.17
C LEU A 146 -5.72 -1.39 7.03
N LYS A 147 -6.82 -2.13 7.14
CA LYS A 147 -6.81 -3.48 7.73
C LYS A 147 -6.80 -4.50 6.61
N PHE A 148 -5.66 -5.13 6.41
CA PHE A 148 -5.47 -6.20 5.42
C PHE A 148 -4.93 -7.44 6.10
N TYR A 149 -5.24 -8.58 5.49
CA TYR A 149 -4.83 -9.87 5.98
C TYR A 149 -4.18 -10.67 4.85
N GLY A 150 -3.27 -11.56 5.21
CA GLY A 150 -2.57 -12.37 4.24
C GLY A 150 -1.94 -13.58 4.91
N GLU A 151 -1.25 -14.37 4.11
CA GLU A 151 -0.53 -15.55 4.56
C GLU A 151 0.87 -15.54 3.95
N ALA A 152 1.83 -16.11 4.66
CA ALA A 152 3.19 -16.30 4.17
C ALA A 152 3.72 -17.66 4.61
N THR A 153 4.67 -18.20 3.85
CA THR A 153 5.40 -19.41 4.22
C THR A 153 6.87 -19.16 3.94
N ASP A 154 7.74 -19.32 4.95
CA ASP A 154 9.17 -19.09 4.79
C ASP A 154 9.89 -20.25 4.06
N ASN A 155 11.18 -20.08 3.79
CA ASN A 155 12.04 -21.09 3.18
C ASN A 155 12.34 -22.32 4.06
N LYS A 156 11.74 -22.41 5.25
CA LYS A 156 11.83 -23.54 6.19
C LYS A 156 10.45 -24.14 6.46
N ASP A 157 9.47 -23.85 5.60
CA ASP A 157 8.07 -24.29 5.70
C ASP A 157 7.30 -23.79 6.94
N ASN A 158 7.81 -22.78 7.65
CA ASN A 158 7.06 -22.11 8.70
C ASN A 158 5.97 -21.25 8.08
N LYS A 159 4.74 -21.38 8.59
CA LYS A 159 3.58 -20.64 8.11
C LYS A 159 3.29 -19.46 9.01
N TYR A 160 2.86 -18.36 8.40
CA TYR A 160 2.54 -17.11 9.09
C TYR A 160 1.19 -16.58 8.64
N TYR A 161 0.43 -16.05 9.59
CA TYR A 161 -0.69 -15.16 9.32
C TYR A 161 -0.21 -13.72 9.32
N ILE A 162 -0.59 -12.94 8.31
CA ILE A 162 -0.25 -11.52 8.22
C ILE A 162 -1.45 -10.69 8.65
N ARG A 163 -1.23 -9.71 9.52
CA ARG A 163 -2.22 -8.72 9.92
C ARG A 163 -1.64 -7.31 9.83
N MET A 164 -2.26 -6.46 9.01
CA MET A 164 -1.94 -5.03 8.97
C MET A 164 -2.92 -4.26 9.86
N ASN A 165 -2.38 -3.39 10.73
CA ASN A 165 -3.12 -2.78 11.83
C ASN A 165 -3.64 -1.36 11.50
N GLY A 166 -3.36 -0.82 10.31
CA GLY A 166 -3.79 0.52 9.86
C GLY A 166 -3.00 1.68 10.47
N ASN A 167 -2.22 1.43 11.52
CA ASN A 167 -1.33 2.43 12.11
C ASN A 167 -0.20 2.78 11.15
N VAL A 168 0.16 4.06 11.10
CA VAL A 168 1.28 4.55 10.30
C VAL A 168 2.26 5.35 11.15
N ILE A 169 3.53 5.04 10.96
CA ILE A 169 4.66 5.72 11.60
C ILE A 169 5.54 6.39 10.55
N VAL A 170 6.40 7.31 10.96
CA VAL A 170 7.47 7.85 10.12
C VAL A 170 8.77 7.15 10.50
N ARG A 171 9.45 6.57 9.52
CA ARG A 171 10.70 5.81 9.71
C ARG A 171 11.80 6.39 8.84
N GLN A 172 13.02 6.51 9.38
CA GLN A 172 14.21 6.66 8.55
C GLN A 172 14.51 5.32 7.87
N ILE A 173 14.59 5.32 6.55
CA ILE A 173 14.86 4.14 5.75
C ILE A 173 16.20 4.32 5.07
N ASP A 174 17.12 3.39 5.32
CA ASP A 174 18.29 3.24 4.47
C ASP A 174 17.89 2.46 3.21
N ARG A 175 17.82 3.17 2.09
CA ARG A 175 17.51 2.58 0.78
C ARG A 175 18.70 1.86 0.16
N LYS A 176 19.91 1.94 0.75
CA LYS A 176 21.06 1.16 0.31
C LYS A 176 20.94 -0.25 0.88
N ASN A 177 21.15 -1.24 0.01
CA ASN A 177 21.29 -2.65 0.39
C ASN A 177 22.72 -2.94 0.82
#